data_AF-A0AAE6BGM5-F1
#
_entry.id   AF-A0AAE6BGM5-F1
#
_cell.length_a   1.000
_cell.length_b   1.000
_cell.length_c   1.000
_cell.angle_alpha   90.00
_cell.angle_beta   90.00
_cell.angle_gamma   90.00
#
_symmetry.space_group_name_H-M   'P 1'
#
loop_
_entity.id
_entity.type
_entity.pdbx_description
1 polymer ?
#
loop_
_entity_poly.entity_id
_entity_poly.type
_entity_poly.pdbx_seq_one_letter_code
_entity_poly.pdbx_strand_id
1 'polypeptide(L)'
;MGEYQNRVVELMRDRVGESILNNKIERREAFLRKALALYRVMGGDGQGMHAAVEDVVNLQKPSVDVAIGDVMHELAAIGHVADLDIIQAGYNKLDAANMHILSKGKRLLQKQRDQKLAGTAGK
;
A
#
# COMPACT_ATOMS: atom_id res chain seq x y z
N MET A 1 10.56 -7.34 13.42
CA MET A 1 9.59 -7.32 12.31
C MET A 1 10.03 -8.32 11.26
N GLY A 2 9.10 -8.99 10.58
CA GLY A 2 9.43 -10.00 9.56
C GLY A 2 10.09 -9.39 8.32
N GLU A 3 10.76 -10.22 7.51
CA GLU A 3 11.49 -9.75 6.33
C GLU A 3 10.61 -8.96 5.36
N TYR A 4 9.43 -9.49 5.04
CA TYR A 4 8.45 -8.80 4.19
C TYR A 4 8.11 -7.40 4.74
N GLN A 5 7.84 -7.30 6.04
CA GLN A 5 7.48 -6.04 6.68
C GLN A 5 8.63 -5.02 6.63
N ASN A 6 9.87 -5.47 6.86
CA ASN A 6 11.05 -4.60 6.74
C ASN A 6 11.17 -4.03 5.33
N ARG A 7 11.02 -4.86 4.29
CA ARG A 7 11.07 -4.43 2.89
C ARG A 7 9.95 -3.46 2.53
N VAL A 8 8.73 -3.66 3.03
CA VAL A 8 7.62 -2.70 2.87
C VAL A 8 7.97 -1.35 3.49
N VAL A 9 8.48 -1.35 4.72
CA VAL A 9 8.82 -0.12 5.45
C VAL A 9 9.91 0.66 4.73
N GLU A 10 10.96 -0.01 4.27
CA GLU A 10 12.03 0.60 3.46
C GLU A 10 11.49 1.22 2.17
N LEU A 11 10.69 0.47 1.42
CA LEU A 11 10.09 0.97 0.19
C LEU A 11 9.16 2.17 0.42
N MET A 12 8.39 2.14 1.51
CA MET A 12 7.52 3.26 1.87
C MET A 12 8.34 4.49 2.26
N ARG A 13 9.42 4.33 3.03
CA ARG A 13 10.35 5.40 3.37
C ARG A 13 10.89 6.07 2.11
N ASP A 14 11.34 5.29 1.13
CA ASP A 14 11.88 5.82 -0.12
C ASP A 14 10.84 6.56 -0.97
N ARG A 15 9.57 6.14 -0.89
CA ARG A 15 8.50 6.71 -1.72
C ARG A 15 7.83 7.95 -1.16
N VAL A 16 7.60 7.98 0.15
CA VAL A 16 6.83 9.05 0.81
C VAL A 16 7.64 9.81 1.85
N GLY A 17 8.86 9.38 2.16
CA GLY A 17 9.69 9.96 3.20
C GLY A 17 9.29 9.52 4.61
N GLU A 18 10.22 9.68 5.55
CA GLU A 18 10.08 9.25 6.95
C GLU A 18 8.91 9.94 7.67
N SER A 19 8.68 11.23 7.40
CA SER A 19 7.61 12.00 8.04
C SER A 19 6.22 11.46 7.70
N ILE A 20 5.95 11.20 6.42
CA ILE A 20 4.66 10.65 5.98
C ILE A 20 4.55 9.18 6.39
N LEU A 21 5.65 8.43 6.39
CA LEU A 21 5.69 7.05 6.88
C LEU A 21 5.18 6.92 8.31
N ASN A 22 5.66 7.80 9.20
CA ASN A 22 5.36 7.77 10.63
C ASN A 22 4.06 8.50 11.02
N ASN A 23 3.36 9.10 10.06
CA ASN A 23 2.09 9.77 10.32
C ASN A 23 0.94 8.76 10.49
N LYS A 24 0.48 8.58 11.74
CA LYS A 24 -0.59 7.64 12.10
C LYS A 24 -1.92 7.92 11.38
N ILE A 25 -2.26 9.19 11.16
CA ILE A 25 -3.50 9.57 10.46
C ILE A 25 -3.41 9.11 9.01
N GLU A 26 -2.31 9.40 8.33
CA GLU A 26 -2.06 8.95 6.96
C GLU A 26 -2.09 7.42 6.83
N ARG A 27 -1.56 6.68 7.81
CA ARG A 27 -1.62 5.20 7.81
C ARG A 27 -3.05 4.68 7.96
N ARG A 28 -3.83 5.25 8.88
CA ARG A 28 -5.25 4.88 9.07
C ARG A 28 -6.07 5.13 7.80
N GLU A 29 -5.99 6.33 7.25
CA GLU A 29 -6.78 6.70 6.07
C GLU A 29 -6.36 5.90 4.82
N ALA A 30 -5.06 5.67 4.64
CA ALA A 30 -4.57 4.84 3.53
C ALA A 30 -5.04 3.39 3.65
N PHE A 31 -4.99 2.80 4.85
CA PHE A 31 -5.48 1.44 5.10
C PHE A 31 -6.98 1.33 4.82
N LEU A 32 -7.80 2.22 5.37
CA LEU A 32 -9.26 2.21 5.18
C LEU A 32 -9.63 2.19 3.70
N ARG A 33 -9.02 3.07 2.89
CA ARG A 33 -9.28 3.13 1.44
C ARG A 33 -8.89 1.83 0.72
N LYS A 34 -7.87 1.10 1.18
CA LYS A 34 -7.47 -0.18 0.59
C LYS A 34 -8.38 -1.32 1.01
N ALA A 35 -8.81 -1.37 2.27
CA ALA A 35 -9.81 -2.33 2.75
C ALA A 35 -11.13 -2.17 1.98
N LEU A 36 -11.62 -0.93 1.83
CA LEU A 36 -12.83 -0.64 1.05
C LEU A 36 -12.69 -1.02 -0.42
N ALA A 37 -11.51 -0.82 -1.02
CA ALA A 37 -11.25 -1.24 -2.40
C ALA A 37 -11.26 -2.77 -2.54
N LEU A 38 -10.69 -3.50 -1.58
CA LEU A 38 -10.74 -4.97 -1.55
C LEU A 38 -12.18 -5.47 -1.44
N TYR A 39 -12.96 -4.93 -0.50
CA TYR A 39 -14.37 -5.26 -0.33
C TYR A 39 -15.18 -5.08 -1.63
N ARG A 40 -14.97 -3.96 -2.34
CA ARG A 40 -15.64 -3.70 -3.62
C ARG A 40 -15.22 -4.69 -4.72
N VAL A 41 -13.95 -5.06 -4.79
CA VAL A 41 -13.47 -6.05 -5.78
C VAL A 41 -14.04 -7.44 -5.51
N MET A 42 -14.34 -7.75 -4.25
CA MET A 42 -15.02 -8.99 -3.85
C MET A 42 -16.53 -8.99 -4.12
N GLY A 43 -17.07 -7.96 -4.77
CA GLY A 43 -18.50 -7.84 -5.10
C GLY A 43 -19.34 -7.11 -4.06
N GLY A 44 -18.72 -6.56 -3.01
CA GLY A 44 -19.39 -5.72 -2.04
C GLY A 44 -19.90 -4.40 -2.62
N ASP A 45 -20.98 -3.88 -2.05
CA ASP A 45 -21.66 -2.68 -2.53
C ASP A 45 -21.72 -1.55 -1.47
N GLY A 46 -22.32 -0.42 -1.84
CA GLY A 46 -22.42 0.73 -0.94
C GLY A 46 -23.31 0.47 0.27
N GLN A 47 -24.34 -0.37 0.16
CA GLN A 47 -25.24 -0.66 1.28
C GLN A 47 -24.52 -1.50 2.34
N GLY A 48 -23.80 -2.54 1.92
CA GLY A 48 -22.99 -3.35 2.82
C GLY A 48 -21.85 -2.55 3.47
N MET A 49 -21.25 -1.58 2.77
CA MET A 49 -20.29 -0.65 3.37
C MET A 49 -20.91 0.19 4.49
N HIS A 50 -22.12 0.72 4.29
CA HIS A 50 -22.81 1.52 5.30
C HIS A 50 -23.15 0.69 6.54
N ALA A 51 -23.68 -0.53 6.34
CA ALA A 51 -23.96 -1.45 7.45
C ALA A 51 -22.69 -1.76 8.27
N ALA A 52 -21.57 -2.06 7.59
CA ALA A 52 -20.31 -2.34 8.27
C ALA A 52 -19.78 -1.16 9.11
N VAL A 53 -20.05 0.09 8.69
CA VAL A 53 -19.68 1.27 9.49
C VAL A 53 -20.50 1.34 10.78
N GLU A 54 -21.81 1.05 10.71
CA GLU A 54 -22.69 1.03 11.89
C GLU A 54 -22.25 -0.04 12.90
N ASP A 55 -21.84 -1.21 12.42
CA ASP A 55 -21.31 -2.28 13.26
C ASP A 55 -20.02 -1.83 13.98
N VAL A 56 -19.10 -1.19 13.25
CA VAL A 56 -17.80 -0.77 13.81
C VAL A 56 -17.92 0.39 14.79
N VAL A 57 -18.87 1.31 14.61
CA VAL A 57 -19.07 2.46 15.52
C VAL A 57 -19.45 2.00 16.94
N ASN A 58 -20.14 0.86 17.04
CA ASN A 58 -20.59 0.32 18.32
C ASN A 58 -19.59 -0.65 18.98
N LEU A 59 -18.50 -0.99 18.29
CA LEU A 59 -17.47 -1.89 18.85
C LEU A 59 -16.66 -1.19 19.94
N GLN A 60 -16.39 -1.93 21.02
CA GLN A 60 -15.34 -1.54 21.95
C GLN A 60 -14.01 -1.47 21.19
N LYS A 61 -13.33 -0.33 21.27
CA LYS A 61 -12.10 -0.09 20.51
C LYS A 61 -11.01 -1.10 20.92
N PRO A 62 -10.60 -2.04 20.04
CA PRO A 62 -9.55 -2.99 20.33
C PRO A 62 -8.18 -2.30 20.31
N SER A 63 -7.17 -2.98 20.87
CA SER A 63 -5.78 -2.60 20.64
C SER A 63 -5.37 -2.87 19.18
N VAL A 64 -4.32 -2.19 18.71
CA VAL A 64 -3.91 -2.24 17.30
C VAL A 64 -3.48 -3.65 16.88
N ASP A 65 -2.80 -4.38 17.75
CA ASP A 65 -2.36 -5.76 17.51
C ASP A 65 -3.54 -6.73 17.36
N VAL A 66 -4.60 -6.59 18.18
CA VAL A 66 -5.82 -7.39 18.05
C VAL A 66 -6.51 -7.11 16.73
N ALA A 67 -6.72 -5.83 16.39
CA ALA A 67 -7.34 -5.45 15.12
C ALA A 67 -6.53 -5.90 13.88
N ILE A 68 -5.19 -5.89 13.97
CA ILE A 68 -4.33 -6.46 12.92
C ILE A 68 -4.55 -7.97 12.82
N GLY A 69 -4.65 -8.68 13.95
CA GLY A 69 -4.94 -10.12 14.00
C GLY A 69 -6.24 -10.47 13.28
N ASP A 70 -7.32 -9.74 13.55
CA ASP A 70 -8.63 -9.95 12.92
C ASP A 70 -8.57 -9.73 11.41
N VAL A 71 -7.93 -8.65 10.96
CA VAL A 71 -7.72 -8.39 9.52
C VAL A 71 -6.89 -9.50 8.87
N MET A 72 -5.85 -9.98 9.54
CA MET A 72 -5.01 -11.05 9.01
C MET A 72 -5.76 -12.39 8.92
N HIS A 73 -6.65 -12.67 9.88
CA HIS A 73 -7.53 -13.84 9.86
C HIS A 73 -8.46 -13.81 8.64
N GLU A 74 -9.13 -12.68 8.40
CA GLU A 74 -10.01 -12.51 7.24
C GLU A 74 -9.24 -12.54 5.91
N LEU A 75 -8.06 -11.92 5.84
CA LEU A 75 -7.23 -11.99 4.63
C LEU A 75 -6.84 -13.43 4.28
N ALA A 76 -6.59 -14.28 5.27
CA ALA A 76 -6.31 -15.69 5.02
C ALA A 76 -7.53 -16.42 4.43
N ALA A 77 -8.73 -16.16 4.97
CA ALA A 77 -9.97 -16.70 4.41
C ALA A 77 -10.24 -16.19 2.99
N ILE A 78 -10.00 -14.91 2.72
CA ILE A 78 -10.11 -14.31 1.39
C ILE A 78 -9.13 -14.97 0.41
N GLY A 79 -7.88 -15.16 0.82
CA GLY A 79 -6.88 -15.85 0.01
C GLY A 79 -7.31 -17.28 -0.34
N HIS A 80 -7.90 -18.00 0.61
CA HIS A 80 -8.44 -19.33 0.37
C HIS A 80 -9.58 -19.33 -0.67
N VAL A 81 -10.58 -18.45 -0.51
CA VAL A 81 -11.73 -18.37 -1.43
C VAL A 81 -11.32 -17.88 -2.83
N ALA A 82 -10.35 -16.97 -2.90
CA ALA A 82 -9.85 -16.41 -4.15
C ALA A 82 -8.75 -17.25 -4.83
N ASP A 83 -8.37 -18.40 -4.26
CA ASP A 83 -7.25 -19.24 -4.68
C ASP A 83 -5.95 -18.42 -4.88
N LEU A 84 -5.60 -17.63 -3.86
CA LEU A 84 -4.51 -16.65 -3.91
C LEU A 84 -3.59 -16.76 -2.69
N ASP A 85 -2.29 -16.82 -2.95
CA ASP A 85 -1.26 -16.63 -1.93
C ASP A 85 -1.15 -15.13 -1.58
N ILE A 86 -1.66 -14.78 -0.40
CA ILE A 86 -1.70 -13.40 0.11
C ILE A 86 -0.31 -12.80 0.32
N ILE A 87 0.68 -13.63 0.64
CA ILE A 87 2.06 -13.18 0.84
C ILE A 87 2.68 -12.86 -0.52
N GLN A 88 2.49 -13.73 -1.53
CA GLN A 88 2.94 -13.44 -2.89
C GLN A 88 2.24 -12.23 -3.50
N ALA A 89 0.94 -12.03 -3.25
CA ALA A 89 0.26 -10.81 -3.67
C ALA A 89 0.87 -9.55 -3.03
N GLY A 90 1.32 -9.66 -1.77
CA GLY A 90 2.11 -8.64 -1.09
C GLY A 90 3.45 -8.36 -1.79
N TYR A 91 4.23 -9.40 -2.12
CA TYR A 91 5.50 -9.25 -2.83
C TYR A 91 5.32 -8.65 -4.25
N ASN A 92 4.31 -9.08 -5.00
CA ASN A 92 3.96 -8.50 -6.30
C ASN A 92 3.73 -6.98 -6.20
N LYS A 93 3.13 -6.53 -5.08
CA LYS A 93 2.95 -5.10 -4.83
C LYS A 93 4.27 -4.36 -4.59
N LEU A 94 5.20 -4.98 -3.85
CA LEU A 94 6.54 -4.45 -3.62
C LEU A 94 7.29 -4.31 -4.95
N ASP A 95 7.30 -5.36 -5.76
CA ASP A 95 8.05 -5.40 -7.03
C ASP A 95 7.52 -4.37 -8.02
N ALA A 96 6.19 -4.25 -8.15
CA ALA A 96 5.57 -3.22 -8.98
C ALA A 96 5.96 -1.80 -8.53
N ALA A 97 6.08 -1.57 -7.22
CA ALA A 97 6.49 -0.27 -6.67
C ALA A 97 7.99 0.00 -6.86
N ASN A 98 8.85 -1.02 -6.73
CA ASN A 98 10.29 -0.93 -7.04
C ASN A 98 10.54 -0.58 -8.50
N MET A 99 9.85 -1.26 -9.43
CA MET A 99 9.93 -0.97 -10.87
C MET A 99 9.53 0.47 -11.19
N HIS A 100 8.52 1.00 -10.49
CA HIS A 100 8.11 2.39 -10.64
C HIS A 100 9.20 3.39 -10.17
N ILE A 101 9.94 3.08 -9.10
CA ILE A 101 11.09 3.91 -8.67
C ILE A 101 12.21 3.88 -9.72
N LEU A 102 12.59 2.69 -10.18
CA LEU A 102 13.65 2.53 -11.18
C LEU A 102 13.32 3.27 -12.48
N SER A 103 12.08 3.19 -12.95
CA SER A 103 11.63 3.92 -14.15
C SER A 103 11.67 5.45 -13.97
N LYS A 104 11.32 5.96 -12.79
CA LYS A 104 11.46 7.39 -12.47
C LYS A 104 12.93 7.83 -12.45
N GLY A 105 13.81 7.05 -11.84
CA GLY A 105 15.25 7.32 -11.82
C GLY A 105 15.86 7.39 -13.22
N LYS A 106 15.54 6.42 -14.09
CA LYS A 106 15.97 6.42 -15.50
C LYS A 106 15.50 7.68 -16.25
N ARG A 107 14.25 8.10 -16.06
CA ARG A 107 13.71 9.32 -16.69
C ARG A 107 14.43 10.59 -16.21
N LEU A 108 14.77 10.68 -14.92
CA LEU A 108 15.50 11.82 -14.37
C LEU A 108 16.92 11.90 -14.95
N LEU A 109 17.61 10.77 -15.02
CA LEU A 109 18.96 10.70 -15.62
C LEU A 109 18.93 11.06 -17.12
N GLN A 110 17.93 10.59 -17.86
CA GLN A 110 17.75 10.96 -19.27
C GLN A 110 17.54 12.46 -19.43
N LYS A 111 16.65 13.06 -18.63
CA LYS A 111 16.42 14.52 -18.65
C LYS A 111 17.70 15.31 -18.34
N GLN A 112 18.49 14.88 -17.36
CA GLN A 112 19.76 15.55 -17.05
C GLN A 112 20.77 15.44 -18.20
N ARG A 113 20.83 14.28 -18.87
CA ARG A 113 21.68 14.07 -20.05
C ARG A 113 21.26 14.98 -21.21
N ASP A 114 19.96 15.03 -21.51
CA ASP A 114 19.41 15.83 -22.60
C ASP A 114 19.63 17.33 -22.36
N GLN A 115 19.48 17.80 -21.11
CA GLN A 115 19.79 19.18 -20.71
C GLN A 115 21.29 19.51 -20.86
N LYS A 116 22.18 18.59 -20.47
CA LYS A 116 23.63 18.78 -20.68
C LYS A 116 23.98 18.88 -22.16
N LEU A 117 23.41 18.00 -23.00
CA LEU A 117 23.64 18.00 -24.44
C LEU A 117 23.12 19.27 -25.12
N ALA A 118 21.92 19.74 -24.73
CA ALA A 118 21.36 21.01 -25.22
C ALA A 118 22.19 22.23 -24.81
N GLY A 119 22.76 22.23 -23.59
CA GLY A 119 23.64 23.30 -23.12
C GLY A 119 25.01 23.36 -23.81
N THR A 120 25.49 22.24 -24.35
CA THR A 120 26.75 22.18 -25.14
C THR A 120 26.56 22.51 -26.62
N ALA A 121 25.35 22.37 -27.18
CA ALA A 121 25.07 22.67 -28.59
C ALA A 121 24.79 24.15 -28.88
N GLY A 122 24.66 24.99 -27.84
CA GLY A 122 24.40 26.43 -27.94
C GLY A 122 25.62 27.33 -27.68
N LYS A 123 26.84 26.79 -27.76
CA LYS A 123 28.10 27.54 -27.65
C LYS A 123 28.93 27.42 -28.91
#